data_AF-A0A7X6LP78-F1
#
_entry.id   AF-A0A7X6LP78-F1
#
_cell.length_a   1.000
_cell.length_b   1.000
_cell.length_c   1.000
_cell.angle_alpha   90.00
_cell.angle_beta   90.00
_cell.angle_gamma   90.00
#
_symmetry.space_group_name_H-M   'P 1'
#
loop_
_entity.id
_entity.type
_entity.pdbx_description
1 polymer ?
#
loop_
_entity_poly.entity_id
_entity_poly.type
_entity_poly.pdbx_seq_one_letter_code
_entity_poly.pdbx_strand_id
1 'polypeptide(L)'
;MRELYILEEESTETFFVLRDDNGMRYQLARTQLEPSLSDARSAAPETASEPAAEPSAELAAEPAVPEPAPEPAPTPVERTLPEPDPLYATPLSMRPNEIQARLRAGASAAELAAEMGVAESRLDVYAHPVLLERAQVAEAAKQSHPVREDGPAKQTLFEILATAFAARGHSVSDAEWDATREQGDSWVVHLTWKAGLTENEALWTFTRTMGSGAQTEARNAMAADLTDPNFAQPVRSLSAVRADIADGADLADAAATDESGEATGQGQPEVVDRQDDVVEGDFLRDPSEDGQPKQRRRKAVTPHWEDVLLGVRTNTKRPKR
;
A
#
# COMPACT_ATOMS: atom_id res chain seq x y z
N MET A 1 -11.77 12.20 22.67
CA MET A 1 -10.81 11.93 23.75
C MET A 1 -11.36 10.75 24.53
N ARG A 2 -10.58 9.70 24.76
CA ARG A 2 -11.00 8.57 25.61
C ARG A 2 -10.65 8.92 27.05
N GLU A 3 -11.60 8.74 27.96
CA GLU A 3 -11.37 8.94 29.39
C GLU A 3 -10.84 7.62 29.99
N LEU A 4 -9.78 7.72 30.80
CA LEU A 4 -9.14 6.58 31.45
C LEU A 4 -9.27 6.75 32.96
N TYR A 5 -9.70 5.67 33.62
CA TYR A 5 -9.90 5.61 35.06
C TYR A 5 -8.84 4.71 35.69
N ILE A 6 -8.17 5.17 36.76
CA ILE A 6 -7.18 4.38 37.49
C ILE A 6 -7.91 3.40 38.42
N LEU A 7 -7.50 2.13 38.38
CA LEU A 7 -7.95 1.09 39.29
C LEU A 7 -6.88 0.91 40.38
N GLU A 8 -7.05 1.59 41.51
CA GLU A 8 -6.09 1.58 42.63
C GLU A 8 -5.92 0.19 43.25
N GLU A 9 -6.98 -0.63 43.27
CA GLU A 9 -6.96 -1.99 43.83
C GLU A 9 -6.09 -2.97 43.03
N GLU A 10 -5.94 -2.74 41.72
CA GLU A 10 -5.13 -3.58 40.81
C GLU A 10 -3.76 -2.95 40.50
N SER A 11 -3.53 -1.72 40.97
CA SER A 11 -2.26 -1.00 40.78
C SER A 11 -1.24 -1.43 41.83
N THR A 12 0.01 -1.59 41.42
CA THR A 12 1.11 -1.98 42.31
C THR A 12 2.14 -0.86 42.44
N GLU A 13 3.14 -1.05 43.29
CA GLU A 13 4.27 -0.11 43.40
C GLU A 13 5.02 0.09 42.08
N THR A 14 4.91 -0.85 41.14
CA THR A 14 5.64 -0.84 39.87
C THR A 14 4.81 -0.35 38.68
N PHE A 15 3.49 -0.53 38.68
CA PHE A 15 2.61 -0.16 37.57
C PHE A 15 1.22 0.32 38.01
N PHE A 16 0.63 1.22 37.23
CA PHE A 16 -0.78 1.60 37.30
C PHE A 16 -1.60 0.73 36.34
N VAL A 17 -2.79 0.33 36.78
CA VAL A 17 -3.82 -0.29 35.92
C VAL A 17 -4.90 0.74 35.63
N LEU A 18 -5.17 0.98 34.35
CA LEU A 18 -6.14 1.94 33.84
C LEU A 18 -7.23 1.21 33.07
N ARG A 19 -8.45 1.74 33.09
CA ARG A 19 -9.60 1.20 32.34
C ARG A 19 -10.30 2.29 31.56
N ASP A 20 -10.69 2.00 30.32
CA ASP A 20 -11.54 2.89 29.52
C ASP A 20 -13.05 2.63 29.72
N ASP A 21 -13.86 3.50 29.12
CA ASP A 21 -15.32 3.41 29.07
C ASP A 21 -15.84 2.11 28.42
N ASN A 22 -15.07 1.51 27.51
CA ASN A 22 -15.37 0.25 26.84
C ASN A 22 -14.92 -0.98 27.62
N GLY A 23 -14.27 -0.81 28.77
CA GLY A 23 -13.78 -1.90 29.61
C GLY A 23 -12.43 -2.49 29.22
N MET A 24 -11.71 -1.87 28.27
CA MET A 24 -10.33 -2.22 27.96
C MET A 24 -9.39 -1.81 29.09
N ARG A 25 -8.49 -2.71 29.46
CA ARG A 25 -7.50 -2.51 30.54
C ARG A 25 -6.14 -2.16 29.95
N TYR A 26 -5.45 -1.22 30.57
CA TYR A 26 -4.13 -0.75 30.17
C TYR A 26 -3.20 -0.78 31.39
N GLN A 27 -1.95 -1.20 31.20
CA GLN A 27 -0.94 -1.23 32.25
C GLN A 27 0.16 -0.23 31.92
N LEU A 28 0.48 0.65 32.87
CA LEU A 28 1.46 1.73 32.69
C LEU A 28 2.50 1.69 33.81
N ALA A 29 3.78 1.59 33.46
CA ALA A 29 4.85 1.55 34.45
C ALA A 29 5.00 2.90 35.16
N ARG A 30 5.12 2.92 36.49
CA ARG A 30 5.23 4.18 37.27
C ARG A 30 6.50 4.96 36.95
N THR A 31 7.57 4.27 36.56
CA THR A 31 8.83 4.87 36.11
C THR A 31 8.69 5.71 34.84
N GLN A 32 7.65 5.48 34.03
CA GLN A 32 7.36 6.28 32.84
C GLN A 32 6.63 7.59 33.18
N LEU A 33 6.02 7.68 34.38
CA LEU A 33 5.28 8.85 34.86
C LEU A 33 6.08 9.74 35.83
N GLU A 34 7.13 9.19 36.46
CA GLU A 34 8.00 9.97 37.36
C GLU A 34 8.79 11.14 36.74
N PRO A 35 9.17 11.18 35.45
CA PRO A 35 9.94 12.32 34.94
C PRO A 35 9.16 13.64 34.87
N SER A 36 7.85 13.66 35.19
CA SER A 36 7.00 14.86 35.09
C SER A 36 6.40 15.36 36.42
N LEU A 37 6.60 14.67 37.54
CA LEU A 37 6.04 15.05 38.86
C LEU A 37 7.05 15.70 39.82
N SER A 38 8.34 15.75 39.44
CA SER A 38 9.42 16.31 40.25
C SER A 38 9.47 17.84 40.30
N ASP A 39 8.67 18.55 39.50
CA ASP A 39 8.66 20.02 39.45
C ASP A 39 7.71 20.70 40.46
N ALA A 40 6.93 19.93 41.23
CA ALA A 40 5.87 20.48 42.10
C ALA A 40 6.09 20.32 43.61
N ARG A 41 7.24 19.80 44.07
CA ARG A 41 7.57 19.70 45.51
C ARG A 41 8.93 20.33 45.82
N SER A 42 9.04 21.63 45.59
CA SER A 42 10.07 22.46 46.20
C SER A 42 9.40 23.64 46.93
N ALA A 43 9.10 23.41 48.20
CA ALA A 43 8.83 24.46 49.19
C ALA A 43 9.21 23.92 50.58
N ALA A 44 10.37 24.36 51.05
CA ALA A 44 10.93 24.27 52.41
C ALA A 44 10.00 24.91 53.48
N PRO A 45 10.25 24.83 54.82
CA PRO A 45 11.56 24.73 55.46
C PRO A 45 11.72 23.87 56.73
N GLU A 46 12.98 23.82 57.16
CA GLU A 46 13.58 23.23 58.36
C GLU A 46 12.94 23.66 59.69
N THR A 47 12.94 22.77 60.70
CA THR A 47 13.16 23.16 62.10
C THR A 47 13.60 21.97 62.96
N ALA A 48 14.59 22.24 63.80
CA ALA A 48 15.23 21.34 64.76
C ALA A 48 14.33 20.93 65.94
N SER A 49 14.56 19.75 66.52
CA SER A 49 14.69 19.50 67.99
C SER A 49 14.58 18.00 68.33
N GLU A 50 15.63 17.45 68.94
CA GLU A 50 15.57 16.36 69.93
C GLU A 50 15.16 16.93 71.31
N PRO A 51 14.89 16.16 72.40
CA PRO A 51 14.69 14.70 72.57
C PRO A 51 13.52 14.34 73.56
N ALA A 52 13.46 13.06 73.93
CA ALA A 52 12.93 12.47 75.18
C ALA A 52 11.49 11.89 75.21
N ALA A 53 11.39 10.58 75.48
CA ALA A 53 10.78 9.97 76.68
C ALA A 53 10.19 8.57 76.37
N GLU A 54 10.69 7.55 77.08
CA GLU A 54 10.07 6.22 77.20
C GLU A 54 8.74 6.30 78.01
N PRO A 55 7.89 5.25 78.05
CA PRO A 55 8.19 4.10 78.92
C PRO A 55 7.86 2.71 78.35
N SER A 56 8.76 1.77 78.67
CA SER A 56 8.55 0.37 79.06
C SER A 56 7.15 -0.26 78.95
N ALA A 57 7.08 -1.38 78.24
CA ALA A 57 6.18 -2.49 78.54
C ALA A 57 6.86 -3.84 78.26
N GLU A 58 6.92 -4.63 79.33
CA GLU A 58 7.43 -5.98 79.57
C GLU A 58 7.21 -7.11 78.54
N LEU A 59 8.18 -8.04 78.61
CA LEU A 59 8.10 -9.51 78.47
C LEU A 59 7.65 -10.13 77.13
N ALA A 60 8.61 -10.75 76.44
CA ALA A 60 8.70 -12.22 76.35
C ALA A 60 10.02 -12.63 75.67
N ALA A 61 10.79 -13.48 76.34
CA ALA A 61 11.98 -14.11 75.80
C ALA A 61 11.59 -15.41 75.08
N GLU A 62 11.96 -15.54 73.81
CA GLU A 62 12.09 -16.79 73.06
C GLU A 62 13.24 -16.64 72.03
N PRO A 63 13.85 -17.74 71.57
CA PRO A 63 15.30 -17.93 71.62
C PRO A 63 16.07 -17.36 70.44
N ALA A 64 17.36 -17.12 70.69
CA ALA A 64 18.35 -16.69 69.70
C ALA A 64 18.42 -17.64 68.50
N VAL A 65 18.00 -17.15 67.34
CA VAL A 65 18.39 -17.68 66.03
C VAL A 65 19.82 -17.20 65.78
N PRO A 66 20.79 -18.07 65.43
CA PRO A 66 22.15 -17.62 65.15
C PRO A 66 22.14 -16.67 63.96
N GLU A 67 22.73 -15.49 64.17
CA GLU A 67 22.98 -14.48 63.15
C GLU A 67 23.73 -15.11 61.96
N PRO A 68 23.18 -15.09 60.73
CA PRO A 68 23.94 -15.52 59.57
C PRO A 68 25.06 -14.50 59.37
N ALA A 69 26.29 -15.00 59.20
CA ALA A 69 27.46 -14.21 58.88
C ALA A 69 27.17 -13.22 57.73
N PRO A 70 27.75 -12.00 57.74
CA PRO A 70 27.51 -11.04 56.68
C PRO A 70 27.99 -11.63 55.35
N GLU A 71 27.05 -11.90 54.45
CA GLU A 71 27.38 -12.23 53.07
C GLU A 71 28.20 -11.07 52.46
N PRO A 72 29.30 -11.35 51.74
CA PRO A 72 30.04 -10.30 51.07
C PRO A 72 29.11 -9.61 50.08
N ALA A 73 29.05 -8.28 50.15
CA ALA A 73 28.27 -7.47 49.22
C ALA A 73 28.57 -7.92 47.77
N PRO A 74 27.54 -8.16 46.93
CA PRO A 74 27.77 -8.57 45.55
C PRO A 74 28.61 -7.49 44.86
N THR A 75 29.75 -7.89 44.31
CA THR A 75 30.59 -7.00 43.52
C THR A 75 29.74 -6.37 42.41
N PRO A 76 29.80 -5.04 42.19
CA PRO A 76 29.08 -4.41 41.09
C PRO A 76 29.51 -5.08 39.79
N VAL A 77 28.59 -5.85 39.18
CA VAL A 77 28.78 -6.35 37.82
C VAL A 77 28.66 -5.12 36.94
N GLU A 78 29.80 -4.57 36.51
CA GLU A 78 29.82 -3.55 35.46
C GLU A 78 29.07 -4.11 34.27
N ARG A 79 27.90 -3.51 33.96
CA ARG A 79 27.14 -3.82 32.76
C ARG A 79 27.95 -3.33 31.57
N THR A 80 28.82 -4.18 31.04
CA THR A 80 29.49 -3.93 29.77
C THR A 80 28.43 -3.74 28.70
N LEU A 81 28.46 -2.58 28.03
CA LEU A 81 27.58 -2.31 26.91
C LEU A 81 27.82 -3.38 25.83
N PRO A 82 26.75 -3.93 25.21
CA PRO A 82 26.91 -4.82 24.08
C PRO A 82 27.73 -4.12 22.99
N GLU A 83 28.74 -4.81 22.48
CA GLU A 83 29.53 -4.32 21.34
C GLU A 83 28.59 -4.11 20.15
N PRO A 84 28.58 -2.93 19.51
CA PRO A 84 27.66 -2.66 18.41
C PRO A 84 28.03 -3.56 17.22
N ASP A 85 27.03 -4.24 16.66
CA ASP A 85 27.21 -5.12 15.50
C ASP A 85 27.96 -4.37 14.38
N PRO A 86 29.03 -4.94 13.80
CA PRO A 86 29.86 -4.25 12.80
C PRO A 86 29.05 -3.83 11.56
N LEU A 87 27.94 -4.52 11.29
CA LEU A 87 26.99 -4.21 10.21
C LEU A 87 26.36 -2.81 10.34
N TYR A 88 26.31 -2.25 11.55
CA TYR A 88 25.83 -0.88 11.76
C TYR A 88 26.90 0.16 11.43
N ALA A 89 28.18 -0.17 11.52
CA ALA A 89 29.29 0.76 11.28
C ALA A 89 29.72 0.80 9.80
N THR A 90 29.42 -0.25 9.02
CA THR A 90 29.78 -0.33 7.60
C THR A 90 29.18 0.86 6.80
N PRO A 91 29.98 1.55 5.96
CA PRO A 91 29.47 2.60 5.09
C PRO A 91 28.61 2.00 3.96
N LEU A 92 27.56 2.71 3.55
CA LEU A 92 26.72 2.31 2.42
C LEU A 92 27.54 2.37 1.12
N SER A 93 27.55 1.27 0.35
CA SER A 93 28.27 1.19 -0.92
C SER A 93 27.51 1.82 -2.09
N MET A 94 26.18 1.93 -1.99
CA MET A 94 25.30 2.54 -3.01
C MET A 94 24.79 3.91 -2.57
N ARG A 95 24.47 4.77 -3.54
CA ARG A 95 23.86 6.08 -3.27
C ARG A 95 22.38 5.91 -2.86
N PRO A 96 21.82 6.84 -2.05
CA PRO A 96 20.41 6.78 -1.64
C PRO A 96 19.41 6.64 -2.80
N ASN A 97 19.66 7.29 -3.93
CA ASN A 97 18.79 7.18 -5.12
C ASN A 97 18.85 5.79 -5.76
N GLU A 98 20.02 5.16 -5.78
CA GLU A 98 20.19 3.80 -6.32
C GLU A 98 19.51 2.78 -5.41
N ILE A 99 19.64 2.95 -4.08
CA ILE A 99 18.93 2.15 -3.08
C ILE A 99 17.42 2.24 -3.32
N GLN A 100 16.87 3.46 -3.43
CA GLN A 100 15.45 3.65 -3.68
C GLN A 100 15.01 3.11 -5.06
N ALA A 101 15.85 3.23 -6.09
CA ALA A 101 15.56 2.66 -7.42
C ALA A 101 15.47 1.14 -7.38
N ARG A 102 16.39 0.45 -6.70
CA ARG A 102 16.37 -1.00 -6.50
C ARG A 102 15.13 -1.45 -5.71
N LEU A 103 14.80 -0.73 -4.63
CA LEU A 103 13.60 -0.99 -3.83
C LEU A 103 12.30 -0.78 -4.63
N ARG A 104 12.26 0.22 -5.52
CA ARG A 104 11.14 0.42 -6.45
C ARG A 104 11.07 -0.69 -7.49
N ALA A 105 12.20 -1.21 -7.95
CA ALA A 105 12.26 -2.33 -8.90
C ALA A 105 11.87 -3.68 -8.27
N GLY A 106 11.57 -3.73 -6.97
CA GLY A 106 11.08 -4.93 -6.28
C GLY A 106 12.11 -5.63 -5.40
N ALA A 107 13.36 -5.17 -5.33
CA ALA A 107 14.33 -5.70 -4.38
C ALA A 107 13.87 -5.47 -2.94
N SER A 108 14.07 -6.46 -2.07
CA SER A 108 13.79 -6.31 -0.64
C SER A 108 14.92 -5.57 0.08
N ALA A 109 14.59 -4.92 1.20
CA ALA A 109 15.60 -4.26 2.04
C ALA A 109 16.64 -5.26 2.58
N ALA A 110 16.19 -6.47 2.97
CA ALA A 110 17.06 -7.53 3.43
C ALA A 110 18.08 -7.99 2.36
N GLU A 111 17.65 -8.21 1.12
CA GLU A 111 18.54 -8.58 0.01
C GLU A 111 19.58 -7.49 -0.26
N LEU A 112 19.14 -6.23 -0.28
CA LEU A 112 20.02 -5.09 -0.56
C LEU A 112 21.00 -4.83 0.60
N ALA A 113 20.58 -5.08 1.84
CA ALA A 113 21.42 -5.00 3.02
C ALA A 113 22.51 -6.09 3.01
N ALA A 114 22.14 -7.32 2.64
CA ALA A 114 23.06 -8.42 2.47
C ALA A 114 24.08 -8.17 1.33
N GLU A 115 23.64 -7.60 0.20
CA GLU A 115 24.52 -7.21 -0.92
C GLU A 115 25.57 -6.17 -0.49
N MET A 116 25.17 -5.19 0.34
CA MET A 116 26.07 -4.13 0.81
C MET A 116 26.87 -4.50 2.07
N GLY A 117 26.54 -5.60 2.75
CA GLY A 117 27.14 -5.96 4.04
C GLY A 117 26.79 -4.99 5.17
N VAL A 118 25.58 -4.43 5.15
CA VAL A 118 25.06 -3.49 6.16
C VAL A 118 23.87 -4.09 6.89
N ALA A 119 23.52 -3.55 8.06
CA ALA A 119 22.31 -3.96 8.77
C ALA A 119 21.05 -3.50 8.01
N GLU A 120 20.02 -4.35 7.96
CA GLU A 120 18.72 -4.05 7.31
C GLU A 120 18.09 -2.77 7.85
N SER A 121 18.18 -2.55 9.16
CA SER A 121 17.68 -1.35 9.84
C SER A 121 18.26 -0.03 9.33
N ARG A 122 19.43 -0.06 8.67
CA ARG A 122 20.00 1.12 7.99
C ARG A 122 19.28 1.46 6.69
N LEU A 123 18.65 0.47 6.06
CA LEU A 123 17.91 0.65 4.81
C LEU A 123 16.45 1.00 5.05
N ASP A 124 15.89 0.71 6.23
CA ASP A 124 14.50 1.02 6.58
C ASP A 124 14.11 2.48 6.31
N VAL A 125 15.01 3.42 6.60
CA VAL A 125 14.79 4.86 6.34
C VAL A 125 14.56 5.16 4.85
N TYR A 126 15.22 4.41 3.97
CA TYR A 126 15.06 4.52 2.52
C TYR A 126 13.95 3.62 1.97
N ALA A 127 13.70 2.48 2.61
CA ALA A 127 12.69 1.50 2.24
C ALA A 127 11.28 1.99 2.54
N HIS A 128 11.03 2.53 3.74
CA HIS A 128 9.69 2.90 4.17
C HIS A 128 8.97 3.86 3.20
N PRO A 129 9.61 4.97 2.71
CA PRO A 129 8.98 5.84 1.74
C PRO A 129 8.66 5.15 0.40
N VAL A 130 9.53 4.23 -0.05
CA VAL A 130 9.36 3.50 -1.31
C VAL A 130 8.26 2.45 -1.20
N LEU A 131 8.20 1.71 -0.09
CA LEU A 131 7.13 0.74 0.15
C LEU A 131 5.76 1.42 0.21
N LEU A 132 5.70 2.63 0.80
CA LEU A 132 4.48 3.44 0.78
C LEU A 132 4.09 3.89 -0.63
N GLU A 133 5.07 4.33 -1.44
CA GLU A 133 4.86 4.68 -2.85
C GLU A 133 4.28 3.49 -3.64
N ARG A 134 4.89 2.30 -3.49
CA ARG A 134 4.44 1.05 -4.13
C ARG A 134 3.02 0.69 -3.72
N ALA A 135 2.72 0.73 -2.42
CA ALA A 135 1.37 0.49 -1.91
C ALA A 135 0.36 1.51 -2.46
N GLN A 136 0.72 2.79 -2.53
CA GLN A 136 -0.14 3.83 -3.09
C GLN A 136 -0.43 3.61 -4.59
N VAL A 137 0.57 3.17 -5.36
CA VAL A 137 0.40 2.84 -6.77
C VAL A 137 -0.49 1.60 -6.93
N ALA A 138 -0.31 0.57 -6.11
CA ALA A 138 -1.17 -0.61 -6.11
C ALA A 138 -2.64 -0.22 -5.81
N GLU A 139 -2.88 0.64 -4.81
CA GLU A 139 -4.22 1.17 -4.52
C GLU A 139 -4.81 2.01 -5.66
N ALA A 140 -3.99 2.85 -6.30
CA ALA A 140 -4.42 3.62 -7.46
C ALA A 140 -4.76 2.71 -8.66
N ALA A 141 -4.04 1.59 -8.81
CA ALA A 141 -4.30 0.60 -9.84
C ALA A 141 -5.60 -0.16 -9.59
N LYS A 142 -5.93 -0.50 -8.34
CA LYS A 142 -7.24 -1.09 -7.98
C LYS A 142 -8.41 -0.23 -8.47
N GLN A 143 -8.26 1.09 -8.40
CA GLN A 143 -9.27 2.08 -8.81
C GLN A 143 -9.18 2.46 -10.30
N SER A 144 -8.20 1.92 -11.03
CA SER A 144 -8.00 2.20 -12.45
C SER A 144 -8.99 1.42 -13.32
N HIS A 145 -9.10 1.80 -14.59
CA HIS A 145 -9.93 1.09 -15.56
C HIS A 145 -9.03 0.30 -16.54
N PRO A 146 -9.16 -1.04 -16.62
CA PRO A 146 -8.35 -1.81 -17.53
C PRO A 146 -8.71 -1.52 -18.99
N VAL A 147 -7.70 -1.37 -19.83
CA VAL A 147 -7.83 -1.13 -21.28
C VAL A 147 -7.88 -2.47 -22.01
N ARG A 148 -8.89 -2.65 -22.85
CA ARG A 148 -9.10 -3.84 -23.70
C ARG A 148 -9.16 -3.42 -25.17
N GLU A 149 -9.38 -4.39 -26.07
CA GLU A 149 -9.58 -4.13 -27.51
C GLU A 149 -10.75 -3.18 -27.77
N ASP A 150 -11.82 -3.29 -26.98
CA ASP A 150 -13.00 -2.41 -27.03
C ASP A 150 -12.78 -1.03 -26.34
N GLY A 151 -11.59 -0.78 -25.82
CA GLY A 151 -11.23 0.41 -25.04
C GLY A 151 -11.27 0.23 -23.53
N PRO A 152 -11.24 1.32 -22.75
CA PRO A 152 -11.25 1.26 -21.28
C PRO A 152 -12.56 0.69 -20.75
N ALA A 153 -12.47 -0.26 -19.83
CA ALA A 153 -13.63 -0.83 -19.16
C ALA A 153 -14.38 0.24 -18.33
N LYS A 154 -15.69 0.03 -18.13
CA LYS A 154 -16.53 0.91 -17.29
C LYS A 154 -16.34 0.67 -15.79
N GLN A 155 -15.98 -0.55 -15.43
CA GLN A 155 -15.73 -0.97 -14.06
C GLN A 155 -14.25 -0.81 -13.73
N THR A 156 -13.96 -0.61 -12.46
CA THR A 156 -12.59 -0.58 -11.96
C THR A 156 -11.95 -1.96 -12.04
N LEU A 157 -10.62 -2.00 -12.06
CA LEU A 157 -9.84 -3.24 -12.04
C LEU A 157 -10.26 -4.12 -10.86
N PHE A 158 -10.43 -3.53 -9.67
CA PHE A 158 -10.84 -4.26 -8.47
C PHE A 158 -12.23 -4.90 -8.61
N GLU A 159 -13.22 -4.19 -9.16
CA GLU A 159 -14.57 -4.73 -9.35
C GLU A 159 -14.60 -5.92 -10.34
N ILE A 160 -13.83 -5.81 -11.42
CA ILE A 160 -13.69 -6.87 -12.42
C ILE A 160 -13.05 -8.10 -11.78
N LEU A 161 -11.95 -7.91 -11.05
CA LEU A 161 -11.26 -8.98 -10.34
C LEU A 161 -12.12 -9.61 -9.26
N ALA A 162 -12.86 -8.80 -8.48
CA ALA A 162 -13.79 -9.32 -7.47
C ALA A 162 -14.84 -10.25 -8.10
N THR A 163 -15.38 -9.87 -9.25
CA THR A 163 -16.34 -10.69 -10.01
C THR A 163 -15.69 -11.97 -10.54
N ALA A 164 -14.49 -11.86 -11.12
CA ALA A 164 -13.75 -13.00 -11.67
C ALA A 164 -13.29 -14.00 -10.59
N PHE A 165 -12.88 -13.52 -9.42
CA PHE A 165 -12.49 -14.35 -8.28
C PHE A 165 -13.72 -15.03 -7.66
N ALA A 166 -14.82 -14.30 -7.47
CA ALA A 166 -16.05 -14.85 -6.93
C ALA A 166 -16.61 -16.00 -7.80
N ALA A 167 -16.54 -15.88 -9.13
CA ALA A 167 -16.92 -16.94 -10.06
C ALA A 167 -16.10 -18.23 -9.89
N ARG A 168 -14.89 -18.15 -9.32
CA ARG A 168 -13.97 -19.27 -9.05
C ARG A 168 -13.99 -19.74 -7.60
N GLY A 169 -14.81 -19.14 -6.75
CA GLY A 169 -14.84 -19.44 -5.31
C GLY A 169 -13.64 -18.88 -4.54
N HIS A 170 -12.95 -17.87 -5.09
CA HIS A 170 -11.87 -17.15 -4.40
C HIS A 170 -12.35 -15.77 -3.96
N SER A 171 -11.67 -15.20 -2.96
CA SER A 171 -11.84 -13.81 -2.56
C SER A 171 -10.68 -12.97 -3.05
N VAL A 172 -10.95 -11.84 -3.72
CA VAL A 172 -9.91 -10.90 -4.15
C VAL A 172 -9.20 -10.24 -2.95
N SER A 173 -9.84 -10.23 -1.77
CA SER A 173 -9.25 -9.67 -0.55
C SER A 173 -8.13 -10.51 0.04
N ASP A 174 -8.07 -11.80 -0.29
CA ASP A 174 -7.01 -12.71 0.17
C ASP A 174 -5.76 -12.65 -0.75
N ALA A 175 -5.85 -11.89 -1.84
CA ALA A 175 -4.76 -11.71 -2.79
C ALA A 175 -3.81 -10.59 -2.32
N GLU A 176 -2.52 -10.79 -2.53
CA GLU A 176 -1.49 -9.80 -2.24
C GLU A 176 -1.31 -8.89 -3.44
N TRP A 177 -1.21 -7.59 -3.15
CA TRP A 177 -1.05 -6.53 -4.15
C TRP A 177 0.25 -5.82 -3.92
N ASP A 178 0.99 -5.64 -5.01
CA ASP A 178 2.25 -4.91 -4.99
C ASP A 178 2.41 -4.12 -6.29
N ALA A 179 3.31 -3.15 -6.27
CA ALA A 179 3.70 -2.42 -7.47
C ALA A 179 5.21 -2.31 -7.53
N THR A 180 5.77 -2.56 -8.71
CA THR A 180 7.19 -2.43 -8.99
C THR A 180 7.39 -1.51 -10.17
N ARG A 181 8.58 -0.90 -10.26
CA ARG A 181 8.96 -0.03 -11.36
C ARG A 181 10.46 -0.07 -11.57
N GLU A 182 10.87 -0.49 -12.76
CA GLU A 182 12.25 -0.37 -13.22
C GLU A 182 12.56 1.08 -13.62
N GLN A 183 13.84 1.45 -13.60
CA GLN A 183 14.28 2.80 -13.87
C GLN A 183 14.00 3.21 -15.32
N GLY A 184 13.04 4.13 -15.50
CA GLY A 184 12.63 4.62 -16.82
C GLY A 184 11.34 4.00 -17.34
N ASP A 185 10.87 2.92 -16.71
CA ASP A 185 9.67 2.21 -17.14
C ASP A 185 8.40 2.71 -16.46
N SER A 186 7.26 2.21 -16.93
CA SER A 186 5.96 2.37 -16.27
C SER A 186 5.88 1.48 -15.02
N TRP A 187 4.96 1.83 -14.12
CA TRP A 187 4.67 0.98 -12.97
C TRP A 187 4.02 -0.33 -13.44
N VAL A 188 4.45 -1.44 -12.85
CA VAL A 188 3.85 -2.76 -13.04
C VAL A 188 3.21 -3.15 -11.71
N VAL A 189 1.95 -3.54 -11.77
CA VAL A 189 1.17 -3.94 -10.61
C VAL A 189 1.08 -5.45 -10.63
N HIS A 190 1.43 -6.06 -9.50
CA HIS A 190 1.45 -7.49 -9.28
C HIS A 190 0.28 -7.86 -8.39
N LEU A 191 -0.47 -8.88 -8.82
CA LEU A 191 -1.47 -9.55 -8.00
C LEU A 191 -1.05 -11.01 -7.85
N THR A 192 -0.78 -11.43 -6.63
CA THR A 192 -0.43 -12.80 -6.30
C THR A 192 -1.52 -13.43 -5.44
N TRP A 193 -1.90 -14.66 -5.74
CA TRP A 193 -2.88 -15.40 -4.95
C TRP A 193 -2.63 -16.90 -5.03
N LYS A 194 -3.10 -17.64 -4.01
CA LYS A 194 -3.01 -19.09 -3.96
C LYS A 194 -4.31 -19.73 -4.41
N ALA A 195 -4.24 -20.61 -5.40
CA ALA A 195 -5.34 -21.46 -5.83
C ALA A 195 -4.99 -22.93 -5.55
N GLY A 196 -5.47 -23.46 -4.42
CA GLY A 196 -5.09 -24.79 -3.97
C GLY A 196 -3.62 -24.87 -3.59
N LEU A 197 -2.81 -25.57 -4.41
CA LEU A 197 -1.37 -25.74 -4.20
C LEU A 197 -0.52 -24.87 -5.15
N THR A 198 -1.14 -24.18 -6.09
CA THR A 198 -0.44 -23.33 -7.05
C THR A 198 -0.55 -21.87 -6.66
N GLU A 199 0.57 -21.16 -6.69
CA GLU A 199 0.63 -19.71 -6.60
C GLU A 199 0.52 -19.12 -8.00
N ASN A 200 -0.41 -18.22 -8.19
CA ASN A 200 -0.66 -17.56 -9.47
C ASN A 200 -0.27 -16.09 -9.36
N GLU A 201 0.17 -15.53 -10.47
CA GLU A 201 0.56 -14.12 -10.59
C GLU A 201 -0.08 -13.50 -11.83
N ALA A 202 -0.68 -12.32 -11.65
CA ALA A 202 -1.20 -11.49 -12.72
C ALA A 202 -0.54 -10.11 -12.69
N LEU A 203 -0.16 -9.62 -13.87
CA LEU A 203 0.63 -8.41 -14.05
C LEU A 203 -0.09 -7.40 -14.93
N TRP A 204 -0.18 -6.15 -14.46
CA TRP A 204 -0.70 -5.04 -15.26
C TRP A 204 0.28 -3.88 -15.32
N THR A 205 0.46 -3.29 -16.50
CA THR A 205 1.14 -2.00 -16.63
C THR A 205 0.17 -0.89 -16.22
N PHE A 206 0.57 -0.06 -15.25
CA PHE A 206 -0.22 1.06 -14.76
C PHE A 206 0.25 2.37 -15.38
N THR A 207 -0.67 3.07 -16.04
CA THR A 207 -0.42 4.35 -16.70
C THR A 207 -1.37 5.41 -16.15
N ARG A 208 -0.80 6.54 -15.73
CA ARG A 208 -1.55 7.71 -15.28
C ARG A 208 -1.20 8.93 -16.13
N THR A 209 -2.05 9.22 -17.11
CA THR A 209 -1.88 10.39 -17.99
C THR A 209 -2.58 11.60 -17.41
N MET A 210 -1.95 12.78 -17.46
CA MET A 210 -2.59 14.03 -17.07
C MET A 210 -3.83 14.28 -17.92
N GLY A 211 -4.99 14.44 -17.27
CA GLY A 211 -6.27 14.71 -17.95
C GLY A 211 -7.05 13.46 -18.40
N SER A 212 -6.48 12.26 -18.27
CA SER A 212 -7.21 11.00 -18.44
C SER A 212 -7.35 10.29 -17.08
N GLY A 213 -8.32 9.36 -17.00
CA GLY A 213 -8.42 8.44 -15.87
C GLY A 213 -7.18 7.55 -15.77
N ALA A 214 -6.92 7.01 -14.58
CA ALA A 214 -5.89 5.99 -14.42
C ALA A 214 -6.30 4.72 -15.18
N GLN A 215 -5.34 4.16 -15.92
CA GLN A 215 -5.56 3.01 -16.79
C GLN A 215 -4.57 1.89 -16.47
N THR A 216 -5.02 0.66 -16.67
CA THR A 216 -4.18 -0.55 -16.56
C THR A 216 -4.25 -1.36 -17.84
N GLU A 217 -3.14 -1.94 -18.25
CA GLU A 217 -3.05 -2.81 -19.43
C GLU A 217 -2.48 -4.16 -19.01
N ALA A 218 -3.09 -5.26 -19.45
CA ALA A 218 -2.64 -6.60 -19.10
C ALA A 218 -1.24 -6.88 -19.68
N ARG A 219 -0.32 -7.34 -18.84
CA ARG A 219 1.07 -7.65 -19.23
C ARG A 219 1.33 -9.14 -19.41
N ASN A 220 0.49 -10.00 -18.82
CA ASN A 220 0.55 -11.45 -18.98
C ASN A 220 -0.82 -12.06 -19.28
N ALA A 221 -0.84 -13.32 -19.73
CA ALA A 221 -2.07 -14.04 -20.09
C ALA A 221 -3.05 -14.14 -18.90
N MET A 222 -2.55 -14.41 -17.69
CA MET A 222 -3.38 -14.46 -16.48
C MET A 222 -4.10 -13.15 -16.20
N ALA A 223 -3.42 -12.00 -16.38
CA ALA A 223 -4.04 -10.68 -16.25
C ALA A 223 -5.09 -10.41 -17.34
N ALA A 224 -4.81 -10.79 -18.59
CA ALA A 224 -5.75 -10.65 -19.69
C ALA A 224 -7.02 -11.46 -19.41
N ASP A 225 -6.86 -12.73 -19.05
CA ASP A 225 -7.95 -13.64 -18.69
C ASP A 225 -8.79 -13.08 -17.54
N LEU A 226 -8.15 -12.68 -16.43
CA LEU A 226 -8.86 -12.12 -15.28
C LEU A 226 -9.60 -10.82 -15.58
N THR A 227 -9.14 -10.05 -16.57
CA THR A 227 -9.81 -8.82 -16.98
C THR A 227 -10.88 -9.05 -18.03
N ASP A 228 -10.98 -10.21 -18.67
CA ASP A 228 -12.01 -10.48 -19.67
C ASP A 228 -13.37 -10.81 -19.00
N PRO A 229 -14.47 -10.08 -19.31
CA PRO A 229 -15.80 -10.39 -18.79
C PRO A 229 -16.30 -11.77 -19.22
N ASN A 230 -15.83 -12.31 -20.33
CA ASN A 230 -16.21 -13.65 -20.81
C ASN A 230 -15.50 -14.75 -20.03
N PHE A 231 -14.35 -14.47 -19.42
CA PHE A 231 -13.57 -15.47 -18.67
C PHE A 231 -14.28 -15.97 -17.41
N ALA A 232 -15.23 -15.20 -16.88
CA ALA A 232 -16.06 -15.60 -15.75
C ALA A 232 -17.35 -16.34 -16.17
N GLN A 233 -17.69 -16.34 -17.46
CA GLN A 233 -18.88 -17.05 -17.92
C GLN A 233 -18.58 -18.55 -18.03
N PRO A 234 -19.25 -19.40 -17.23
CA PRO A 234 -19.09 -20.84 -17.41
C PRO A 234 -19.57 -21.20 -18.82
N VAL A 235 -18.66 -21.65 -19.68
CA VAL A 235 -18.97 -22.18 -21.01
C VAL A 235 -19.86 -23.42 -20.85
N ARG A 236 -21.18 -23.20 -20.80
CA ARG A 236 -22.16 -24.28 -20.96
C ARG A 236 -22.28 -24.60 -22.44
N SER A 237 -21.34 -25.34 -22.99
CA SER A 237 -21.52 -25.98 -24.30
C SER A 237 -22.07 -27.39 -24.12
N LEU A 238 -23.33 -27.50 -23.69
CA LEU A 238 -24.08 -28.74 -23.90
C LEU A 238 -24.69 -28.67 -25.30
N SER A 239 -24.00 -29.27 -26.28
CA SER A 239 -24.61 -29.61 -27.56
C SER A 239 -25.70 -30.65 -27.31
N ALA A 240 -26.93 -30.36 -27.73
CA ALA A 240 -28.02 -31.32 -27.61
C ALA A 240 -27.71 -32.52 -28.50
N VAL A 241 -27.40 -33.66 -27.88
CA VAL A 241 -27.41 -34.95 -28.57
C VAL A 241 -28.86 -35.23 -28.96
N ARG A 242 -29.17 -35.09 -30.26
CA ARG A 242 -30.38 -35.68 -30.82
C ARG A 242 -30.21 -37.19 -30.68
N ALA A 243 -30.94 -37.79 -29.74
CA ALA A 243 -31.10 -39.22 -29.69
C ALA A 243 -32.00 -39.61 -30.87
N ASP A 244 -31.40 -40.10 -31.94
CA ASP A 244 -32.14 -40.77 -33.00
C ASP A 244 -32.75 -42.05 -32.40
N ILE A 245 -34.02 -41.94 -31.97
CA ILE A 245 -34.84 -43.11 -31.66
C ILE A 245 -35.15 -43.75 -33.01
N ALA A 246 -34.39 -44.80 -33.31
CA ALA A 246 -34.73 -45.74 -34.37
C ALA A 246 -36.02 -46.46 -33.97
N ASP A 247 -37.15 -45.94 -34.44
CA ASP A 247 -38.39 -46.71 -34.50
C ASP A 247 -38.47 -47.33 -35.90
N GLY A 248 -38.23 -48.65 -35.93
CA GLY A 248 -38.35 -49.44 -37.13
C GLY A 248 -39.82 -49.69 -37.46
N ALA A 249 -40.28 -49.16 -38.59
CA ALA A 249 -41.42 -49.70 -39.30
C ALA A 249 -41.22 -49.50 -40.81
N ASP A 250 -40.83 -50.59 -41.47
CA ASP A 250 -41.00 -50.84 -42.90
C ASP A 250 -42.43 -50.50 -43.34
N LEU A 251 -42.59 -49.59 -44.29
CA LEU A 251 -43.60 -49.72 -45.35
C LEU A 251 -43.07 -49.04 -46.62
N ALA A 252 -42.96 -49.86 -47.67
CA ALA A 252 -42.51 -49.50 -48.99
C ALA A 252 -43.59 -48.81 -49.84
N ASP A 253 -43.09 -48.09 -50.83
CA ASP A 253 -43.63 -47.89 -52.18
C ASP A 253 -44.82 -46.93 -52.38
N ALA A 254 -44.55 -45.82 -53.09
CA ALA A 254 -45.26 -45.48 -54.34
C ALA A 254 -44.62 -44.24 -54.98
N ALA A 255 -44.16 -44.42 -56.22
CA ALA A 255 -43.76 -43.37 -57.14
C ALA A 255 -44.94 -42.49 -57.57
N ALA A 256 -44.69 -41.18 -57.72
CA ALA A 256 -45.41 -40.33 -58.66
C ALA A 256 -44.54 -39.12 -59.05
N THR A 257 -44.02 -39.19 -60.28
CA THR A 257 -43.65 -38.08 -61.16
C THR A 257 -44.82 -37.11 -61.30
N ASP A 258 -44.64 -35.78 -61.17
CA ASP A 258 -44.46 -34.88 -62.32
C ASP A 258 -44.39 -33.38 -61.96
N GLU A 259 -43.58 -32.69 -62.76
CA GLU A 259 -43.65 -31.29 -63.23
C GLU A 259 -43.47 -30.03 -62.33
N SER A 260 -42.36 -29.35 -62.65
CA SER A 260 -42.29 -27.93 -63.08
C SER A 260 -42.18 -26.80 -62.03
N GLY A 261 -40.99 -26.17 -62.02
CA GLY A 261 -40.71 -24.94 -61.29
C GLY A 261 -39.29 -24.45 -61.53
N GLU A 262 -39.03 -24.01 -62.76
CA GLU A 262 -37.78 -23.41 -63.24
C GLU A 262 -37.46 -22.06 -62.57
N ALA A 263 -36.25 -21.89 -62.02
CA ALA A 263 -35.53 -20.62 -61.97
C ALA A 263 -34.06 -20.83 -61.58
N THR A 264 -33.22 -20.80 -62.61
CA THR A 264 -31.76 -20.74 -62.63
C THR A 264 -31.21 -19.48 -61.95
N GLY A 265 -30.01 -19.58 -61.38
CA GLY A 265 -29.26 -18.41 -60.90
C GLY A 265 -27.96 -18.73 -60.17
N GLN A 266 -27.01 -19.37 -60.85
CA GLN A 266 -25.60 -19.39 -60.45
C GLN A 266 -24.94 -18.06 -60.85
N GLY A 267 -24.03 -17.53 -60.04
CA GLY A 267 -23.09 -16.50 -60.48
C GLY A 267 -22.56 -15.57 -59.38
N GLN A 268 -21.43 -15.96 -58.77
CA GLN A 268 -20.39 -15.00 -58.33
C GLN A 268 -19.57 -14.58 -59.57
N PRO A 269 -18.54 -13.73 -59.47
CA PRO A 269 -18.46 -12.34 -59.02
C PRO A 269 -17.85 -11.45 -60.15
N GLU A 270 -18.11 -10.14 -60.19
CA GLU A 270 -17.36 -9.24 -61.08
C GLU A 270 -17.05 -7.88 -60.45
N VAL A 271 -15.75 -7.68 -60.29
CA VAL A 271 -14.98 -6.46 -60.13
C VAL A 271 -15.48 -5.30 -61.01
N VAL A 272 -15.69 -4.13 -60.39
CA VAL A 272 -15.63 -2.86 -61.10
C VAL A 272 -14.64 -1.95 -60.38
N ASP A 273 -13.61 -1.68 -61.16
CA ASP A 273 -12.55 -0.70 -61.01
C ASP A 273 -13.11 0.71 -60.73
N ARG A 274 -12.55 1.39 -59.72
CA ARG A 274 -12.58 2.85 -59.65
C ARG A 274 -11.32 3.33 -58.95
N GLN A 275 -10.33 3.63 -59.77
CA GLN A 275 -9.12 4.36 -59.42
C GLN A 275 -9.41 5.83 -59.04
N ASP A 276 -8.62 6.24 -58.05
CA ASP A 276 -8.01 7.54 -57.79
C ASP A 276 -8.85 8.82 -57.75
N ASP A 277 -8.88 9.42 -56.55
CA ASP A 277 -8.41 10.81 -56.44
C ASP A 277 -7.74 11.04 -55.07
N VAL A 278 -6.45 11.35 -55.14
CA VAL A 278 -5.59 11.78 -54.05
C VAL A 278 -5.90 13.25 -53.78
N VAL A 279 -6.35 13.59 -52.57
CA VAL A 279 -6.31 14.98 -52.09
C VAL A 279 -5.50 15.03 -50.81
N GLU A 280 -4.21 15.19 -51.04
CA GLU A 280 -3.22 15.66 -50.08
C GLU A 280 -3.43 17.17 -49.84
N GLY A 281 -3.49 17.58 -48.57
CA GLY A 281 -3.12 18.93 -48.13
C GLY A 281 -4.17 20.05 -48.24
N ASP A 282 -4.98 20.24 -47.19
CA ASP A 282 -5.34 21.58 -46.68
C ASP A 282 -5.91 21.47 -45.24
N PHE A 283 -5.06 21.16 -44.26
CA PHE A 283 -5.44 21.19 -42.85
C PHE A 283 -4.41 21.92 -41.97
N LEU A 284 -3.85 23.01 -42.49
CA LEU A 284 -3.05 23.95 -41.72
C LEU A 284 -3.41 25.39 -42.12
N ARG A 285 -4.56 25.86 -41.63
CA ARG A 285 -4.87 27.28 -41.59
C ARG A 285 -4.58 27.79 -40.19
N ASP A 286 -3.42 28.43 -40.08
CA ASP A 286 -3.00 29.26 -38.96
C ASP A 286 -4.12 30.28 -38.62
N PRO A 287 -4.62 30.36 -37.37
CA PRO A 287 -5.34 31.54 -36.95
C PRO A 287 -4.35 32.69 -36.83
N SER A 288 -4.54 33.68 -37.69
CA SER A 288 -3.80 34.94 -37.78
C SER A 288 -3.47 35.56 -36.43
N GLU A 289 -2.21 36.00 -36.31
CA GLU A 289 -1.68 36.81 -35.22
C GLU A 289 -2.42 38.15 -35.11
N ASP A 290 -3.37 38.25 -34.17
CA ASP A 290 -3.80 39.53 -33.63
C ASP A 290 -3.83 39.48 -32.09
N GLY A 291 -2.76 40.02 -31.50
CA GLY A 291 -2.81 40.75 -30.22
C GLY A 291 -3.14 39.99 -28.94
N GLN A 292 -2.31 39.03 -28.51
CA GLN A 292 -2.37 38.54 -27.13
C GLN A 292 -1.67 39.51 -26.14
N PRO A 293 -2.35 39.99 -25.06
CA PRO A 293 -1.72 40.86 -24.07
C PRO A 293 -0.74 40.06 -23.20
N LYS A 294 0.54 40.46 -23.22
CA LYS A 294 1.61 39.89 -22.39
C LYS A 294 1.27 40.00 -20.90
N GLN A 295 0.79 38.91 -20.31
CA GLN A 295 0.62 38.81 -18.86
C GLN A 295 1.99 38.82 -18.18
N ARG A 296 2.33 39.96 -17.56
CA ARG A 296 3.51 40.09 -16.69
C ARG A 296 3.31 39.21 -15.47
N ARG A 297 3.94 38.02 -15.47
CA ARG A 297 4.12 37.18 -14.27
C ARG A 297 4.77 38.02 -13.17
N ARG A 298 3.97 38.54 -12.23
CA ARG A 298 4.47 38.98 -10.93
C ARG A 298 4.91 37.71 -10.22
N LYS A 299 6.23 37.53 -10.03
CA LYS A 299 6.73 36.45 -9.17
C LYS A 299 6.04 36.61 -7.82
N ALA A 300 5.40 35.55 -7.33
CA ALA A 300 5.02 35.47 -5.93
C ALA A 300 6.30 35.58 -5.12
N VAL A 301 6.49 36.71 -4.43
CA VAL A 301 7.63 36.93 -3.55
C VAL A 301 7.26 36.21 -2.25
N THR A 302 7.79 35.00 -2.09
CA THR A 302 7.74 34.32 -0.79
C THR A 302 8.48 35.20 0.20
N PRO A 303 7.83 35.66 1.29
CA PRO A 303 8.50 36.48 2.29
C PRO A 303 9.68 35.72 2.89
N HIS A 304 10.75 36.44 3.17
CA HIS A 304 11.89 35.86 3.87
C HIS A 304 11.45 35.51 5.30
N TRP A 305 11.99 34.42 5.88
CA TRP A 305 11.61 33.97 7.23
C TRP A 305 11.82 35.04 8.31
N GLU A 306 12.78 35.93 8.12
CA GLU A 306 13.00 37.07 9.01
C GLU A 306 11.87 38.12 8.95
N ASP A 307 11.19 38.31 7.82
CA ASP A 307 10.08 39.26 7.71
C ASP A 307 8.86 38.80 8.54
N VAL A 308 8.69 37.47 8.67
CA VAL A 308 7.58 36.86 9.45
C VAL A 308 7.89 36.89 10.94
N LEU A 309 9.15 36.66 11.32
CA LEU A 309 9.55 36.58 12.74
C LEU A 309 9.84 37.95 13.36
N LEU A 310 10.37 38.89 12.58
CA LEU A 310 10.80 40.20 13.09
C LEU A 310 9.83 41.33 12.72
N GLY A 311 8.87 41.10 11.81
CA GLY A 311 7.84 42.09 11.45
C GLY A 311 8.37 43.36 10.77
N VAL A 312 9.66 43.43 10.45
CA VAL A 312 10.30 44.60 9.84
C VAL A 312 10.44 44.39 8.33
N ARG A 313 9.66 45.11 7.54
CA ARG A 313 9.73 45.09 6.07
C ARG A 313 11.01 45.80 5.60
N THR A 314 12.04 45.05 5.20
CA THR A 314 13.31 45.64 4.72
C THR A 314 13.25 46.16 3.26
N ASN A 315 12.13 46.05 2.55
CA ASN A 315 12.03 46.51 1.16
C ASN A 315 11.70 48.01 1.06
N THR A 316 12.72 48.87 1.13
CA THR A 316 12.61 50.32 0.94
C THR A 316 12.59 50.71 -0.54
N LYS A 317 11.63 50.21 -1.33
CA LYS A 317 11.47 50.68 -2.72
C LYS A 317 10.64 51.96 -2.77
N ARG A 318 11.34 53.10 -2.69
CA ARG A 318 10.79 54.46 -2.83
C ARG A 318 10.08 54.63 -4.18
N PRO A 319 8.82 55.09 -4.24
CA PRO A 319 8.15 55.38 -5.51
C PRO A 319 8.73 56.65 -6.11
N LYS A 320 9.13 56.57 -7.39
CA LYS A 320 9.57 57.72 -8.19
C LYS A 320 8.31 58.52 -8.55
N ARG A 321 8.28 59.79 -8.13
CA ARG A 321 7.30 60.80 -8.58
C ARG A 321 7.52 61.14 -10.05
#